data_AF-A0A4R4KW81-F1
#
_entry.id   AF-A0A4R4KW81-F1
#
_cell.length_a   1.000
_cell.length_b   1.000
_cell.length_c   1.000
_cell.angle_alpha   90.00
_cell.angle_beta   90.00
_cell.angle_gamma   90.00
#
_symmetry.space_group_name_H-M   'P 1'
#
loop_
_entity.id
_entity.type
_entity.pdbx_description
1 polymer ?
#
loop_
_entity_poly.entity_id
_entity_poly.type
_entity_poly.pdbx_seq_one_letter_code
_entity_poly.pdbx_strand_id
1 'polypeptide(L)'
;ALTLSALVAELRTAVTDPDAPVTRRRAAAVELARLAAAGIPGAHPDDWWGLRGLSDDRPLVDEGEPVRVTPSAMESALRCSLRWLLERHGGSGPASAAQGVGNLVHAAAMLAEDANADRTTLLEYVAARFDAIELAARWMVGPERERAEAMVDKLLRWLAGNPRRLLAIEHEFAVRLDDPTRPVELTGRVDRLEVDADGRLVVIDLKTGKSTAVTEREVAEHPQLGAYQAAVEAGAFAEFGDEPGGAALVQLGTGAKDAKEQTQAAAGQGPEAGWATALVRRTADTMAAATFAAVANAKCRVCPVRTSCPVSGQGRQVVEPPASRPPEQS
;
A
#
# COMPACT_ATOMS: atom_id res chain seq x y z
N ALA A 1 52.85 1.72 5.82
CA ALA A 1 53.01 0.75 4.71
C ALA A 1 51.84 0.95 3.76
N LEU A 2 52.09 1.03 2.46
CA LEU A 2 51.05 1.17 1.45
C LEU A 2 50.43 -0.21 1.22
N THR A 3 49.15 -0.39 1.54
CA THR A 3 48.45 -1.64 1.26
C THR A 3 47.95 -1.62 -0.19
N LEU A 4 47.76 -2.80 -0.78
CA LEU A 4 47.22 -2.92 -2.13
C LEU A 4 45.82 -2.28 -2.24
N SER A 5 44.99 -2.43 -1.19
CA SER A 5 43.68 -1.79 -1.10
C SER A 5 43.76 -0.25 -1.06
N ALA A 6 44.75 0.31 -0.36
CA ALA A 6 44.97 1.75 -0.31
C ALA A 6 45.45 2.29 -1.67
N LEU A 7 46.32 1.55 -2.38
CA LEU A 7 46.72 1.90 -3.74
C LEU A 7 45.53 1.91 -4.70
N VAL A 8 44.70 0.86 -4.70
CA VAL A 8 43.50 0.80 -5.54
C VAL A 8 42.56 1.98 -5.24
N ALA A 9 42.36 2.32 -3.97
CA ALA A 9 41.55 3.48 -3.58
C ALA A 9 42.13 4.80 -4.10
N GLU A 10 43.45 5.03 -3.96
CA GLU A 10 44.10 6.25 -4.45
C GLU A 10 44.01 6.37 -5.98
N LEU A 11 44.24 5.28 -6.71
CA LEU A 11 44.13 5.25 -8.16
C LEU A 11 42.68 5.51 -8.62
N ARG A 12 41.69 4.95 -7.92
CA ARG A 12 40.27 5.20 -8.16
C ARG A 12 39.92 6.68 -7.98
N THR A 13 40.36 7.27 -6.87
CA THR A 13 40.19 8.71 -6.61
C THR A 13 40.83 9.54 -7.73
N ALA A 14 42.07 9.22 -8.10
CA ALA A 14 42.79 9.97 -9.13
C ALA A 14 42.16 9.87 -10.52
N VAL A 15 41.55 8.73 -10.90
CA VAL A 15 40.90 8.60 -12.21
C VAL A 15 39.53 9.29 -12.27
N THR A 16 38.81 9.38 -11.14
CA THR A 16 37.49 10.03 -11.06
C THR A 16 37.53 11.51 -10.71
N ASP A 17 38.67 12.04 -10.28
CA ASP A 17 38.83 13.44 -9.89
C ASP A 17 38.86 14.38 -11.12
N PRO A 18 37.82 15.21 -11.35
CA PRO A 18 37.77 16.11 -12.51
C PRO A 18 38.88 17.17 -12.49
N ASP A 19 39.39 17.52 -11.31
CA ASP A 19 40.42 18.56 -11.11
C ASP A 19 41.84 18.00 -11.24
N ALA A 20 42.01 16.67 -11.21
CA ALA A 20 43.31 16.03 -11.41
C ALA A 20 43.82 16.23 -12.85
N PRO A 21 45.13 16.47 -13.06
CA PRO A 21 45.71 16.58 -14.40
C PRO A 21 45.40 15.36 -15.27
N VAL A 22 45.07 15.59 -16.55
CA VAL A 22 44.74 14.50 -17.52
C VAL A 22 45.81 13.41 -17.55
N THR A 23 47.08 13.79 -17.44
CA THR A 23 48.22 12.86 -17.38
C THR A 23 48.16 11.95 -16.16
N ARG A 24 47.81 12.49 -14.99
CA ARG A 24 47.63 11.72 -13.74
C ARG A 24 46.45 10.77 -13.84
N ARG A 25 45.31 11.23 -14.37
CA ARG A 25 44.12 10.37 -14.59
C ARG A 25 44.43 9.20 -15.52
N ARG A 26 45.14 9.46 -16.63
CA ARG A 26 45.58 8.43 -17.59
C ARG A 26 46.55 7.44 -16.95
N ALA A 27 47.53 7.90 -16.19
CA ALA A 27 48.46 7.02 -15.48
C ALA A 27 47.72 6.13 -14.47
N ALA A 28 46.78 6.71 -13.71
CA ALA A 28 45.97 5.95 -12.75
C ALA A 28 45.11 4.87 -13.43
N ALA A 29 44.49 5.19 -14.56
CA ALA A 29 43.73 4.22 -15.36
C ALA A 29 44.61 3.06 -15.87
N VAL A 30 45.84 3.36 -16.33
CA VAL A 30 46.79 2.32 -16.78
C VAL A 30 47.18 1.39 -15.65
N GLU A 31 47.49 1.91 -14.46
CA GLU A 31 47.84 1.07 -13.31
C GLU A 31 46.64 0.27 -12.79
N LEU A 32 45.43 0.85 -12.76
CA LEU A 32 44.19 0.10 -12.44
C LEU A 32 43.95 -1.04 -13.42
N ALA A 33 44.18 -0.83 -14.72
CA ALA A 33 44.04 -1.88 -15.72
C ALA A 33 45.03 -3.04 -15.49
N ARG A 34 46.27 -2.74 -15.09
CA ARG A 34 47.26 -3.77 -14.74
C ARG A 34 46.86 -4.56 -13.49
N LEU A 35 46.38 -3.86 -12.46
CA LEU A 35 45.91 -4.49 -11.22
C LEU A 35 44.66 -5.36 -11.48
N ALA A 36 43.74 -4.89 -12.32
CA ALA A 36 42.58 -5.67 -12.74
C ALA A 36 42.98 -6.93 -13.52
N ALA A 37 43.92 -6.82 -14.46
CA ALA A 37 44.46 -7.98 -15.19
C ALA A 37 45.18 -8.99 -14.28
N ALA A 38 45.73 -8.53 -13.15
CA ALA A 38 46.31 -9.37 -12.11
C ALA A 38 45.27 -9.95 -11.12
N GLY A 39 43.97 -9.68 -11.33
CA GLY A 39 42.89 -10.21 -10.48
C GLY A 39 42.75 -9.51 -9.13
N ILE A 40 43.26 -8.28 -8.99
CA ILE A 40 43.18 -7.54 -7.73
C ILE A 40 41.74 -7.01 -7.50
N PRO A 41 41.05 -7.40 -6.42
CA PRO A 41 39.67 -7.00 -6.17
C PRO A 41 39.48 -5.47 -6.11
N GLY A 42 38.46 -4.96 -6.80
CA GLY A 42 38.13 -3.54 -6.79
C GLY A 42 38.98 -2.68 -7.72
N ALA A 43 39.93 -3.25 -8.46
CA ALA A 43 40.68 -2.55 -9.50
C ALA A 43 39.86 -2.37 -10.79
N HIS A 44 39.08 -3.38 -11.17
CA HIS A 44 38.22 -3.32 -12.35
C HIS A 44 36.97 -2.45 -12.07
N PRO A 45 36.54 -1.56 -12.99
CA PRO A 45 35.34 -0.73 -12.80
C PRO A 45 34.05 -1.52 -12.51
N ASP A 46 33.92 -2.74 -13.04
CA ASP A 46 32.75 -3.61 -12.76
C ASP A 46 32.63 -4.04 -11.30
N ASP A 47 33.71 -3.94 -10.52
CA ASP A 47 33.73 -4.22 -9.08
C ASP A 47 33.37 -2.97 -8.25
N TRP A 48 33.22 -1.81 -8.90
CA TRP A 48 32.93 -0.57 -8.19
C TRP A 48 31.44 -0.48 -7.91
N TRP A 49 31.14 -0.35 -6.63
CA TRP A 49 29.80 -0.08 -6.15
C TRP A 49 29.24 1.16 -6.87
N GLY A 50 27.96 1.11 -7.25
CA GLY A 50 27.25 2.25 -7.84
C GLY A 50 27.50 2.52 -9.33
N LEU A 51 28.42 1.81 -10.00
CA LEU A 51 28.65 1.98 -11.45
C LEU A 51 27.86 1.00 -12.33
N ARG A 52 27.38 -0.12 -11.77
CA ARG A 52 26.59 -1.08 -12.54
C ARG A 52 25.24 -0.45 -12.91
N GLY A 53 24.82 -0.68 -14.17
CA GLY A 53 23.46 -0.39 -14.60
C GLY A 53 22.43 -1.25 -13.87
N LEU A 54 21.16 -0.94 -14.08
CA LEU A 54 20.07 -1.79 -13.63
C LEU A 54 20.19 -3.18 -14.29
N SER A 55 19.90 -4.22 -13.52
CA SER A 55 19.86 -5.59 -14.05
C SER A 55 18.67 -5.81 -15.00
N ASP A 56 17.63 -5.00 -14.83
CA ASP A 56 16.40 -5.01 -15.63
C ASP A 56 15.75 -3.61 -15.51
N ASP A 57 15.39 -3.01 -16.63
CA ASP A 57 14.74 -1.70 -16.73
C ASP A 57 13.33 -1.78 -17.36
N ARG A 58 12.82 -3.00 -17.57
CA ARG A 58 11.49 -3.27 -18.09
C ARG A 58 10.37 -2.91 -17.08
N PRO A 59 9.14 -2.66 -17.57
CA PRO A 59 7.98 -2.52 -16.70
C PRO A 59 7.70 -3.78 -15.87
N LEU A 60 6.98 -3.63 -14.75
CA LEU A 60 6.55 -4.77 -13.95
C LEU A 60 5.54 -5.66 -14.70
N VAL A 61 4.76 -5.05 -15.60
CA VAL A 61 3.80 -5.74 -16.47
C VAL A 61 4.00 -5.25 -17.90
N ASP A 62 4.26 -6.18 -18.81
CA ASP A 62 4.51 -5.89 -20.22
C ASP A 62 3.29 -5.21 -20.89
N GLU A 63 3.54 -4.54 -22.02
CA GLU A 63 2.48 -3.86 -22.76
C GLU A 63 1.45 -4.86 -23.30
N GLY A 64 0.16 -4.55 -23.14
CA GLY A 64 -0.95 -5.44 -23.53
C GLY A 64 -1.27 -6.56 -22.55
N GLU A 65 -0.42 -6.84 -21.56
CA GLU A 65 -0.72 -7.82 -20.51
C GLU A 65 -1.71 -7.26 -19.47
N PRO A 66 -2.63 -8.09 -18.95
CA PRO A 66 -3.61 -7.66 -17.97
C PRO A 66 -2.96 -7.29 -16.63
N VAL A 67 -3.39 -6.17 -16.05
CA VAL A 67 -2.96 -5.76 -14.71
C VAL A 67 -4.04 -6.09 -13.71
N ARG A 68 -3.69 -6.91 -12.72
CA ARG A 68 -4.58 -7.21 -11.60
C ARG A 68 -4.54 -6.10 -10.55
N VAL A 69 -5.68 -5.47 -10.32
CA VAL A 69 -5.88 -4.44 -9.30
C VAL A 69 -6.80 -4.97 -8.21
N THR A 70 -6.48 -4.68 -6.94
CA THR A 70 -7.37 -4.95 -5.81
C THR A 70 -7.69 -3.66 -5.05
N PRO A 71 -8.92 -3.48 -4.53
CA PRO A 71 -9.30 -2.27 -3.78
C PRO A 71 -8.31 -1.90 -2.67
N SER A 72 -7.85 -2.89 -1.90
CA SER A 72 -6.90 -2.70 -0.80
C SER A 72 -5.49 -2.28 -1.26
N ALA A 73 -5.06 -2.69 -2.45
CA ALA A 73 -3.77 -2.30 -3.00
C ALA A 73 -3.77 -0.83 -3.46
N MET A 74 -4.91 -0.33 -3.97
CA MET A 74 -4.98 0.99 -4.62
C MET A 74 -4.53 2.14 -3.71
N GLU A 75 -4.97 2.14 -2.44
CA GLU A 75 -4.61 3.19 -1.48
C GLU A 75 -3.09 3.25 -1.28
N SER A 76 -2.42 2.09 -1.18
CA SER A 76 -0.98 2.03 -0.99
C SER A 76 -0.20 2.40 -2.25
N ALA A 77 -0.63 1.92 -3.41
CA ALA A 77 -0.01 2.20 -4.70
C ALA A 77 -0.05 3.69 -5.04
N LEU A 78 -1.21 4.34 -4.88
CA LEU A 78 -1.37 5.76 -5.17
C LEU A 78 -0.72 6.68 -4.14
N ARG A 79 -0.69 6.27 -2.86
CA ARG A 79 -0.03 7.07 -1.80
C ARG A 79 1.49 7.10 -1.95
N CYS A 80 2.10 5.96 -2.25
CA CYS A 80 3.55 5.84 -2.45
C CYS A 80 3.85 4.51 -3.16
N SER A 81 3.93 4.58 -4.49
CA SER A 81 4.11 3.40 -5.36
C SER A 81 5.39 2.62 -5.06
N LEU A 82 6.49 3.27 -4.65
CA LEU A 82 7.71 2.58 -4.23
C LEU A 82 7.47 1.72 -2.98
N ARG A 83 6.74 2.26 -1.99
CA ARG A 83 6.41 1.50 -0.77
C ARG A 83 5.56 0.28 -1.13
N TRP A 84 4.51 0.47 -1.92
CA TRP A 84 3.64 -0.62 -2.36
C TRP A 84 4.43 -1.74 -3.06
N LEU A 85 5.31 -1.38 -4.01
CA LEU A 85 6.14 -2.35 -4.72
C LEU A 85 7.00 -3.15 -3.74
N LEU A 86 7.77 -2.48 -2.89
CA LEU A 86 8.69 -3.15 -1.99
C LEU A 86 7.95 -4.00 -0.94
N GLU A 87 6.85 -3.52 -0.36
CA GLU A 87 6.03 -4.30 0.58
C GLU A 87 5.45 -5.56 -0.09
N ARG A 88 4.97 -5.46 -1.33
CA ARG A 88 4.44 -6.58 -2.12
C ARG A 88 5.50 -7.65 -2.43
N HIS A 89 6.75 -7.25 -2.60
CA HIS A 89 7.86 -8.14 -2.96
C HIS A 89 8.79 -8.48 -1.78
N GLY A 90 8.23 -8.57 -0.57
CA GLY A 90 8.93 -9.11 0.61
C GLY A 90 9.47 -8.07 1.59
N GLY A 91 9.31 -6.78 1.31
CA GLY A 91 9.66 -5.67 2.20
C GLY A 91 8.62 -5.40 3.30
N SER A 92 7.58 -6.22 3.42
CA SER A 92 6.58 -6.10 4.47
C SER A 92 7.15 -6.47 5.84
N GLY A 93 6.87 -5.67 6.86
CA GLY A 93 7.14 -6.04 8.25
C GLY A 93 6.18 -7.12 8.76
N PRO A 94 6.49 -7.76 9.90
CA PRO A 94 5.58 -8.69 10.54
C PRO A 94 4.27 -8.00 10.91
N ALA A 95 3.16 -8.74 10.89
CA ALA A 95 1.87 -8.23 11.33
C ALA A 95 1.96 -7.77 12.79
N SER A 96 1.48 -6.56 13.06
CA SER A 96 1.40 -6.05 14.43
C SER A 96 0.23 -6.69 15.19
N ALA A 97 0.33 -6.76 16.51
CA ALA A 97 -0.77 -7.17 17.40
C ALA A 97 -2.09 -6.44 17.08
N ALA A 98 -2.03 -5.12 16.83
CA ALA A 98 -3.20 -4.33 16.49
C ALA A 98 -3.84 -4.74 15.15
N GLN A 99 -3.05 -5.18 14.17
CA GLN A 99 -3.56 -5.76 12.92
C GLN A 99 -4.19 -7.14 13.18
N GLY A 100 -3.56 -7.97 14.01
CA GLY A 100 -4.13 -9.27 14.42
C GLY A 100 -5.51 -9.12 15.07
N VAL A 101 -5.63 -8.23 16.05
CA VAL A 101 -6.91 -7.90 16.71
C VAL A 101 -7.91 -7.34 15.70
N GLY A 102 -7.47 -6.45 14.83
CA GLY A 102 -8.33 -5.87 13.80
C GLY A 102 -8.87 -6.90 12.80
N ASN A 103 -8.04 -7.84 12.35
CA ASN A 103 -8.45 -8.91 11.44
C ASN A 103 -9.39 -9.90 12.13
N LEU A 104 -9.13 -10.22 13.40
CA LEU A 104 -9.99 -11.12 14.17
C LEU A 104 -11.39 -10.54 14.37
N VAL A 105 -11.49 -9.26 14.74
CA VAL A 105 -12.79 -8.59 14.87
C VAL A 105 -13.48 -8.42 13.53
N HIS A 106 -12.74 -8.12 12.47
CA HIS A 106 -13.32 -8.08 11.13
C HIS A 106 -13.91 -9.44 10.73
N ALA A 107 -13.19 -10.54 10.95
CA ALA A 107 -13.72 -11.88 10.71
C ALA A 107 -14.96 -12.19 11.58
N ALA A 108 -14.97 -11.75 12.84
CA ALA A 108 -16.16 -11.87 13.69
C ALA A 108 -17.34 -11.07 13.12
N ALA A 109 -17.08 -9.86 12.60
CA ALA A 109 -18.11 -9.01 12.01
C ALA A 109 -18.80 -9.65 10.80
N MET A 110 -18.10 -10.54 10.08
CA MET A 110 -18.67 -11.28 8.94
C MET A 110 -19.71 -12.32 9.37
N LEU A 111 -19.78 -12.66 10.66
CA LEU A 111 -20.83 -13.52 11.22
C LEU A 111 -22.10 -12.76 11.59
N ALA A 112 -22.09 -11.43 11.52
CA ALA A 112 -23.19 -10.57 11.94
C ALA A 112 -24.01 -10.12 10.73
N GLU A 113 -25.03 -10.89 10.35
CA GLU A 113 -25.92 -10.53 9.23
C GLU A 113 -26.72 -9.25 9.50
N ASP A 114 -27.31 -9.15 10.69
CA ASP A 114 -28.14 -8.02 11.09
C ASP A 114 -27.93 -7.63 12.56
N ALA A 115 -28.78 -6.72 13.05
CA ALA A 115 -28.76 -6.25 14.44
C ALA A 115 -29.12 -7.34 15.48
N ASN A 116 -29.73 -8.45 15.05
CA ASN A 116 -30.10 -9.57 15.90
C ASN A 116 -28.95 -10.59 16.05
N ALA A 117 -27.81 -10.35 15.40
CA ALA A 117 -26.61 -11.16 15.58
C ALA A 117 -26.30 -11.32 17.08
N ASP A 118 -26.16 -12.56 17.53
CA ASP A 118 -25.94 -12.85 18.93
C ASP A 118 -24.56 -12.34 19.35
N ARG A 119 -24.57 -11.30 20.17
CA ARG A 119 -23.38 -10.71 20.77
C ARG A 119 -22.50 -11.76 21.44
N THR A 120 -23.10 -12.73 22.13
CA THR A 120 -22.37 -13.76 22.86
C THR A 120 -21.55 -14.60 21.88
N THR A 121 -22.18 -15.09 20.82
CA THR A 121 -21.52 -15.82 19.73
C THR A 121 -20.35 -15.05 19.12
N LEU A 122 -20.51 -13.74 18.84
CA LEU A 122 -19.44 -12.91 18.28
C LEU A 122 -18.24 -12.78 19.25
N LEU A 123 -18.52 -12.57 20.53
CA LEU A 123 -17.47 -12.47 21.55
C LEU A 123 -16.78 -13.80 21.82
N GLU A 124 -17.51 -14.91 21.79
CA GLU A 124 -16.94 -16.25 21.88
C GLU A 124 -16.03 -16.56 20.69
N TYR A 125 -16.43 -16.14 19.48
CA TYR A 125 -15.59 -16.27 18.29
C TYR A 125 -14.25 -15.53 18.44
N VAL A 126 -14.29 -14.30 18.94
CA VAL A 126 -13.09 -13.49 19.24
C VAL A 126 -12.26 -14.14 20.34
N ALA A 127 -12.87 -14.48 21.48
CA ALA A 127 -12.17 -15.05 22.62
C ALA A 127 -11.46 -16.36 22.27
N ALA A 128 -12.10 -17.25 21.51
CA ALA A 128 -11.53 -18.54 21.12
C ALA A 128 -10.31 -18.44 20.21
N ARG A 129 -10.10 -17.30 19.54
CA ARG A 129 -9.01 -17.09 18.56
C ARG A 129 -8.02 -16.01 18.99
N PHE A 130 -8.27 -15.35 20.12
CA PHE A 130 -7.44 -14.25 20.60
C PHE A 130 -6.00 -14.69 20.92
N ASP A 131 -5.84 -15.90 21.47
CA ASP A 131 -4.53 -16.45 21.85
C ASP A 131 -3.59 -16.72 20.66
N ALA A 132 -4.11 -16.72 19.43
CA ALA A 132 -3.29 -16.81 18.21
C ALA A 132 -2.56 -15.49 17.88
N ILE A 133 -2.89 -14.38 18.56
CA ILE A 133 -2.29 -13.07 18.31
C ILE A 133 -1.04 -12.93 19.17
N GLU A 134 0.11 -12.77 18.51
CA GLU A 134 1.37 -12.48 19.20
C GLU A 134 1.38 -11.05 19.76
N LEU A 135 1.33 -10.95 21.09
CA LEU A 135 1.41 -9.68 21.80
C LEU A 135 2.84 -9.40 22.27
N ALA A 136 3.27 -8.15 22.15
CA ALA A 136 4.59 -7.70 22.60
C ALA A 136 4.81 -7.89 24.11
N ALA A 137 3.75 -7.92 24.91
CA ALA A 137 3.81 -8.16 26.34
C ALA A 137 2.50 -8.76 26.88
N ARG A 138 2.61 -9.61 27.91
CA ARG A 138 1.45 -10.32 28.51
C ARG A 138 0.39 -9.39 29.09
N TRP A 139 0.79 -8.23 29.63
CA TRP A 139 -0.16 -7.27 30.22
C TRP A 139 -1.08 -6.62 29.17
N MET A 140 -0.74 -6.69 27.87
CA MET A 140 -1.57 -6.14 26.80
C MET A 140 -2.80 -6.98 26.49
N VAL A 141 -2.88 -8.23 26.99
CA VAL A 141 -4.02 -9.14 26.73
C VAL A 141 -5.34 -8.49 27.11
N GLY A 142 -5.45 -7.96 28.34
CA GLY A 142 -6.67 -7.31 28.83
C GLY A 142 -7.10 -6.12 27.96
N PRO A 143 -6.26 -5.09 27.80
CA PRO A 143 -6.60 -3.92 27.00
C PRO A 143 -6.94 -4.22 25.53
N GLU A 144 -6.22 -5.16 24.88
CA GLU A 144 -6.51 -5.50 23.49
C GLU A 144 -7.78 -6.36 23.35
N ARG A 145 -8.11 -7.18 24.36
CA ARG A 145 -9.39 -7.91 24.43
C ARG A 145 -10.56 -6.95 24.66
N GLU A 146 -10.46 -6.04 25.62
CA GLU A 146 -11.48 -5.00 25.86
C GLU A 146 -11.71 -4.15 24.61
N ARG A 147 -10.62 -3.81 23.90
CA ARG A 147 -10.70 -3.11 22.60
C ARG A 147 -11.44 -3.94 21.55
N ALA A 148 -11.20 -5.25 21.47
CA ALA A 148 -11.89 -6.13 20.54
C ALA A 148 -13.39 -6.21 20.85
N GLU A 149 -13.74 -6.41 22.12
CA GLU A 149 -15.13 -6.45 22.61
C GLU A 149 -15.86 -5.12 22.32
N ALA A 150 -15.20 -3.98 22.56
CA ALA A 150 -15.76 -2.67 22.25
C ALA A 150 -16.02 -2.44 20.75
N MET A 151 -15.19 -3.02 19.87
CA MET A 151 -15.43 -2.95 18.42
C MET A 151 -16.63 -3.80 18.01
N VAL A 152 -16.84 -4.98 18.61
CA VAL A 152 -18.04 -5.81 18.38
C VAL A 152 -19.31 -5.10 18.86
N ASP A 153 -19.27 -4.51 20.05
CA ASP A 153 -20.41 -3.75 20.60
C ASP A 153 -20.78 -2.57 19.71
N LYS A 154 -19.78 -1.91 19.12
CA LYS A 154 -19.96 -0.80 18.20
C LYS A 154 -20.55 -1.25 16.86
N LEU A 155 -20.13 -2.41 16.34
CA LEU A 155 -20.72 -3.01 15.14
C LEU A 155 -22.22 -3.27 15.35
N LEU A 156 -22.59 -3.91 16.47
CA LEU A 156 -24.00 -4.24 16.75
C LEU A 156 -24.87 -2.98 16.86
N ARG A 157 -24.36 -1.91 17.48
CA ARG A 157 -25.06 -0.61 17.50
C ARG A 157 -25.23 -0.01 16.10
N TRP A 158 -24.20 -0.10 15.25
CA TRP A 158 -24.28 0.39 13.88
C TRP A 158 -25.31 -0.42 13.07
N LEU A 159 -25.29 -1.76 13.17
CA LEU A 159 -26.27 -2.63 12.52
C LEU A 159 -27.71 -2.31 12.95
N ALA A 160 -27.93 -2.05 14.25
CA ALA A 160 -29.26 -1.68 14.77
C ALA A 160 -29.79 -0.35 14.21
N GLY A 161 -28.90 0.57 13.82
CA GLY A 161 -29.25 1.85 13.22
C GLY A 161 -29.21 1.86 11.69
N ASN A 162 -28.78 0.77 11.05
CA ASN A 162 -28.61 0.69 9.59
C ASN A 162 -29.93 0.34 8.92
N PRO A 163 -30.54 1.24 8.11
CA PRO A 163 -31.81 0.96 7.45
C PRO A 163 -31.67 0.10 6.19
N ARG A 164 -30.43 -0.10 5.70
CA ARG A 164 -30.16 -0.84 4.47
C ARG A 164 -30.35 -2.33 4.71
N ARG A 165 -30.84 -3.03 3.68
CA ARG A 165 -31.02 -4.48 3.73
C ARG A 165 -29.75 -5.17 3.24
N LEU A 166 -29.25 -6.15 3.99
CA LEU A 166 -28.11 -6.96 3.60
C LEU A 166 -28.46 -7.83 2.38
N LEU A 167 -27.54 -7.90 1.41
CA LEU A 167 -27.61 -8.78 0.25
C LEU A 167 -26.56 -9.90 0.33
N ALA A 168 -25.32 -9.55 0.68
CA ALA A 168 -24.22 -10.51 0.79
C ALA A 168 -23.13 -10.03 1.76
N ILE A 169 -22.38 -10.99 2.32
CA ILE A 169 -21.21 -10.77 3.16
C ILE A 169 -20.02 -11.52 2.54
N GLU A 170 -18.82 -10.93 2.61
CA GLU A 170 -17.58 -11.51 2.05
C GLU A 170 -17.72 -11.97 0.58
N HIS A 171 -18.52 -11.27 -0.22
CA HIS A 171 -18.78 -11.66 -1.60
C HIS A 171 -17.58 -11.32 -2.49
N GLU A 172 -17.03 -12.33 -3.16
CA GLU A 172 -15.92 -12.19 -4.10
C GLU A 172 -16.41 -11.66 -5.45
N PHE A 173 -15.59 -10.85 -6.11
CA PHE A 173 -15.90 -10.37 -7.44
C PHE A 173 -14.65 -10.30 -8.31
N ALA A 174 -14.87 -10.44 -9.62
CA ALA A 174 -13.85 -10.26 -10.65
C ALA A 174 -14.50 -9.64 -11.88
N VAL A 175 -13.96 -8.52 -12.32
CA VAL A 175 -14.46 -7.75 -13.46
C VAL A 175 -13.27 -7.38 -14.32
N ARG A 176 -13.46 -7.42 -15.64
CA ARG A 176 -12.52 -6.86 -16.59
C ARG A 176 -12.97 -5.46 -16.96
N LEU A 177 -12.13 -4.47 -16.72
CA LEU A 177 -12.32 -3.12 -17.22
C LEU A 177 -11.53 -3.00 -18.52
N ASP A 178 -12.22 -2.72 -19.61
CA ASP A 178 -11.56 -2.39 -20.87
C ASP A 178 -10.71 -1.14 -20.67
N ASP A 179 -9.54 -1.07 -21.30
CA ASP A 179 -8.71 0.12 -21.30
C ASP A 179 -7.88 0.15 -22.60
N PRO A 180 -7.68 1.33 -23.21
CA PRO A 180 -7.00 1.43 -24.50
C PRO A 180 -5.53 0.98 -24.49
N THR A 181 -4.88 1.00 -23.32
CA THR A 181 -3.45 0.72 -23.18
C THR A 181 -3.20 -0.70 -22.72
N ARG A 182 -3.98 -1.20 -21.75
CA ARG A 182 -3.86 -2.58 -21.24
C ARG A 182 -5.12 -3.02 -20.52
N PRO A 183 -5.55 -4.28 -20.61
CA PRO A 183 -6.70 -4.75 -19.85
C PRO A 183 -6.48 -4.63 -18.33
N VAL A 184 -7.52 -4.28 -17.58
CA VAL A 184 -7.44 -4.23 -16.12
C VAL A 184 -8.38 -5.28 -15.52
N GLU A 185 -7.82 -6.16 -14.68
CA GLU A 185 -8.59 -7.13 -13.92
C GLU A 185 -8.79 -6.60 -12.51
N LEU A 186 -9.97 -6.03 -12.27
CA LEU A 186 -10.35 -5.57 -10.95
C LEU A 186 -10.95 -6.75 -10.18
N THR A 187 -10.27 -7.15 -9.12
CA THR A 187 -10.66 -8.31 -8.31
C THR A 187 -10.67 -7.96 -6.84
N GLY A 188 -11.57 -8.56 -6.08
CA GLY A 188 -11.61 -8.31 -4.65
C GLY A 188 -12.74 -9.05 -3.97
N ARG A 189 -13.00 -8.60 -2.75
CA ARG A 189 -14.06 -9.11 -1.91
C ARG A 189 -14.63 -7.94 -1.15
N VAL A 190 -15.95 -7.79 -1.17
CA VAL A 190 -16.64 -6.77 -0.39
C VAL A 190 -16.93 -7.32 1.00
N ASP A 191 -16.81 -6.48 2.04
CA ASP A 191 -17.15 -6.93 3.39
C ASP A 191 -18.65 -7.15 3.51
N ARG A 192 -19.44 -6.13 3.08
CA ARG A 192 -20.89 -6.23 2.99
C ARG A 192 -21.39 -5.54 1.73
N LEU A 193 -22.30 -6.21 1.02
CA LEU A 193 -23.11 -5.64 -0.04
C LEU A 193 -24.52 -5.46 0.50
N GLU A 194 -25.01 -4.23 0.48
CA GLU A 194 -26.32 -3.85 1.01
C GLU A 194 -27.14 -3.17 -0.09
N VAL A 195 -28.45 -3.05 0.12
CA VAL A 195 -29.36 -2.30 -0.75
C VAL A 195 -30.07 -1.22 0.05
N ASP A 196 -30.11 -0.01 -0.50
CA ASP A 196 -30.81 1.12 0.11
C ASP A 196 -32.33 1.10 -0.14
N ALA A 197 -33.04 2.09 0.39
CA ALA A 197 -34.49 2.20 0.26
C ALA A 197 -34.97 2.42 -1.19
N ASP A 198 -34.08 2.91 -2.06
CA ASP A 198 -34.35 3.15 -3.48
C ASP A 198 -34.02 1.92 -4.35
N GLY A 199 -33.49 0.84 -3.75
CA GLY A 199 -33.11 -0.38 -4.47
C GLY A 199 -31.68 -0.37 -5.01
N ARG A 200 -30.86 0.61 -4.64
CA ARG A 200 -29.48 0.77 -5.16
C ARG A 200 -28.45 0.04 -4.30
N LEU A 201 -27.42 -0.48 -4.93
CA LEU A 201 -26.34 -1.23 -4.29
C LEU A 201 -25.38 -0.31 -3.52
N VAL A 202 -25.18 -0.60 -2.23
CA VAL A 202 -24.27 0.12 -1.35
C VAL A 202 -23.20 -0.84 -0.83
N VAL A 203 -21.94 -0.54 -1.12
CA VAL A 203 -20.81 -1.35 -0.63
C VAL A 203 -20.31 -0.79 0.70
N ILE A 204 -20.27 -1.63 1.73
CA ILE A 204 -19.76 -1.25 3.06
C ILE A 204 -18.43 -1.94 3.31
N ASP A 205 -17.44 -1.17 3.74
CA ASP A 205 -16.12 -1.65 4.17
C ASP A 205 -15.89 -1.32 5.65
N LEU A 206 -15.64 -2.34 6.45
CA LEU A 206 -15.49 -2.27 7.90
C LEU A 206 -14.03 -2.05 8.29
N LYS A 207 -13.75 -0.90 8.91
CA LYS A 207 -12.40 -0.52 9.36
C LYS A 207 -12.21 -0.71 10.86
N THR A 208 -11.28 -1.58 11.24
CA THR A 208 -10.90 -1.87 12.64
C THR A 208 -9.66 -1.09 13.12
N GLY A 209 -9.10 -0.23 12.26
CA GLY A 209 -7.99 0.66 12.58
C GLY A 209 -8.36 1.77 13.57
N LYS A 210 -7.39 2.25 14.35
CA LYS A 210 -7.57 3.31 15.37
C LYS A 210 -7.78 4.71 14.78
N SER A 211 -7.69 4.89 13.46
CA SER A 211 -7.58 6.20 12.83
C SER A 211 -8.64 6.43 11.78
N THR A 212 -9.37 7.54 11.90
CA THR A 212 -10.19 8.17 10.85
C THR A 212 -9.34 9.18 10.08
N ALA A 213 -8.20 8.75 9.52
CA ALA A 213 -7.30 9.66 8.83
C ALA A 213 -7.90 10.27 7.57
N VAL A 214 -8.95 9.64 7.02
CA VAL A 214 -9.67 10.11 5.84
C VAL A 214 -10.67 11.16 6.27
N THR A 215 -10.49 12.40 5.84
CA THR A 215 -11.46 13.49 5.99
C THR A 215 -12.69 13.22 5.11
N GLU A 216 -13.83 13.85 5.39
CA GLU A 216 -15.03 13.71 4.56
C GLU A 216 -14.79 14.07 3.09
N ARG A 217 -13.94 15.07 2.83
CA ARG A 217 -13.54 15.45 1.47
C ARG A 217 -12.70 14.37 0.78
N GLU A 218 -11.81 13.70 1.51
CA GLU A 218 -10.99 12.60 0.97
C GLU A 218 -11.79 11.31 0.75
N VAL A 219 -12.94 11.15 1.44
CA VAL A 219 -13.85 10.01 1.22
C VAL A 219 -14.46 10.07 -0.18
N ALA A 220 -14.76 11.27 -0.70
CA ALA A 220 -15.37 11.46 -2.01
C ALA A 220 -14.58 10.79 -3.15
N GLU A 221 -13.25 10.80 -3.08
CA GLU A 221 -12.36 10.17 -4.07
C GLU A 221 -11.54 9.02 -3.46
N HIS A 222 -12.04 8.38 -2.40
CA HIS A 222 -11.30 7.33 -1.71
C HIS A 222 -11.02 6.15 -2.65
N PRO A 223 -9.74 5.77 -2.88
CA PRO A 223 -9.39 4.80 -3.92
C PRO A 223 -10.04 3.42 -3.75
N GLN A 224 -10.08 2.92 -2.52
CA GLN A 224 -10.68 1.62 -2.25
C GLN A 224 -12.19 1.62 -2.50
N LEU A 225 -12.89 2.70 -2.12
CA LEU A 225 -14.34 2.77 -2.32
C LEU A 225 -14.67 2.99 -3.80
N GLY A 226 -13.90 3.84 -4.48
CA GLY A 226 -14.00 4.02 -5.93
C GLY A 226 -13.79 2.71 -6.70
N ALA A 227 -12.90 1.83 -6.23
CA ALA A 227 -12.73 0.50 -6.80
C ALA A 227 -14.04 -0.31 -6.74
N TYR A 228 -14.70 -0.35 -5.59
CA TYR A 228 -15.97 -1.07 -5.45
C TYR A 228 -17.06 -0.45 -6.32
N GLN A 229 -17.11 0.88 -6.43
CA GLN A 229 -18.06 1.55 -7.32
C GLN A 229 -17.81 1.22 -8.79
N ALA A 230 -16.54 1.22 -9.24
CA ALA A 230 -16.19 0.78 -10.58
C ALA A 230 -16.57 -0.69 -10.84
N ALA A 231 -16.50 -1.55 -9.81
CA ALA A 231 -16.97 -2.92 -9.92
C ALA A 231 -18.49 -3.02 -10.10
N VAL A 232 -19.26 -2.23 -9.34
CA VAL A 232 -20.73 -2.14 -9.51
C VAL A 232 -21.08 -1.64 -10.92
N GLU A 233 -20.47 -0.54 -11.36
CA GLU A 233 -20.67 0.04 -12.71
C GLU A 233 -20.37 -0.97 -13.84
N ALA A 234 -19.38 -1.84 -13.63
CA ALA A 234 -18.97 -2.86 -14.58
C ALA A 234 -19.77 -4.17 -14.48
N GLY A 235 -20.83 -4.22 -13.66
CA GLY A 235 -21.72 -5.36 -13.56
C GLY A 235 -21.21 -6.52 -12.70
N ALA A 236 -20.24 -6.28 -11.81
CA ALA A 236 -19.66 -7.32 -10.95
C ALA A 236 -20.67 -7.99 -10.01
N PHE A 237 -21.81 -7.33 -9.77
CA PHE A 237 -22.84 -7.76 -8.82
C PHE A 237 -24.23 -7.85 -9.48
N ALA A 238 -24.29 -8.04 -10.80
CA ALA A 238 -25.53 -8.01 -11.58
C ALA A 238 -26.64 -8.96 -11.07
N GLU A 239 -26.26 -10.03 -10.35
CA GLU A 239 -27.19 -10.95 -9.68
C GLU A 239 -27.93 -10.35 -8.48
N PHE A 240 -27.41 -9.26 -7.91
CA PHE A 240 -28.02 -8.51 -6.79
C PHE A 240 -28.64 -7.18 -7.21
N GLY A 241 -28.17 -6.60 -8.33
CA GLY A 241 -28.62 -5.32 -8.87
C GLY A 241 -27.56 -4.68 -9.77
N ASP A 242 -27.92 -3.60 -10.45
CA ASP A 242 -27.06 -2.87 -11.39
C ASP A 242 -26.95 -1.37 -11.07
N GLU A 243 -27.82 -0.82 -10.22
CA GLU A 243 -27.78 0.60 -9.85
C GLU A 243 -26.80 0.88 -8.70
N PRO A 244 -25.81 1.78 -8.87
CA PRO A 244 -24.91 2.18 -7.80
C PRO A 244 -25.58 3.14 -6.80
N GLY A 245 -25.55 2.78 -5.53
CA GLY A 245 -26.02 3.59 -4.39
C GLY A 245 -24.88 4.25 -3.59
N GLY A 246 -23.63 4.06 -4.02
CA GLY A 246 -22.44 4.56 -3.35
C GLY A 246 -21.73 3.50 -2.51
N ALA A 247 -20.82 3.95 -1.65
CA ALA A 247 -20.07 3.07 -0.77
C ALA A 247 -19.72 3.77 0.54
N ALA A 248 -19.41 3.04 1.60
CA ALA A 248 -19.07 3.65 2.89
C ALA A 248 -17.97 2.91 3.64
N LEU A 249 -17.15 3.69 4.37
CA LEU A 249 -16.26 3.17 5.40
C LEU A 249 -16.96 3.23 6.75
N VAL A 250 -17.01 2.12 7.49
CA VAL A 250 -17.56 2.06 8.85
C VAL A 250 -16.43 1.83 9.84
N GLN A 251 -16.18 2.85 10.66
CA GLN A 251 -15.00 2.92 11.53
C GLN A 251 -15.30 2.32 12.89
N LEU A 252 -14.93 1.05 13.08
CA LEU A 252 -15.12 0.31 14.32
C LEU A 252 -13.99 0.57 15.32
N GLY A 253 -12.76 0.75 14.85
CA GLY A 253 -11.56 0.77 15.69
C GLY A 253 -11.25 2.07 16.44
N THR A 254 -12.05 3.12 16.26
CA THR A 254 -11.86 4.44 16.89
C THR A 254 -12.19 4.45 18.38
N GLY A 255 -11.70 5.44 19.12
CA GLY A 255 -12.06 5.62 20.54
C GLY A 255 -13.48 6.17 20.78
N ALA A 256 -14.21 6.55 19.73
CA ALA A 256 -15.59 7.01 19.85
C ALA A 256 -16.51 5.85 20.28
N LYS A 257 -17.62 6.17 20.96
CA LYS A 257 -18.61 5.17 21.38
C LYS A 257 -19.28 4.50 20.18
N ASP A 258 -19.68 5.29 19.20
CA ASP A 258 -20.42 4.81 18.03
C ASP A 258 -19.54 4.72 16.78
N ALA A 259 -19.96 3.90 15.82
CA ALA A 259 -19.26 3.78 14.55
C ALA A 259 -19.41 5.08 13.77
N LYS A 260 -18.29 5.59 13.25
CA LYS A 260 -18.36 6.67 12.26
C LYS A 260 -18.52 6.03 10.88
N GLU A 261 -19.66 6.25 10.25
CA GLU A 261 -19.87 5.95 8.83
C GLU A 261 -19.40 7.13 7.99
N GLN A 262 -18.59 6.85 6.98
CA GLN A 262 -18.09 7.83 6.03
C GLN A 262 -18.53 7.44 4.63
N THR A 263 -19.55 8.11 4.13
CA THR A 263 -20.20 7.77 2.86
C THR A 263 -19.51 8.47 1.69
N GLN A 264 -19.24 7.70 0.65
CA GLN A 264 -18.91 8.16 -0.69
C GLN A 264 -20.18 8.06 -1.54
N ALA A 265 -20.58 9.18 -2.14
CA ALA A 265 -21.71 9.20 -3.05
C ALA A 265 -21.49 8.24 -4.23
N ALA A 266 -22.59 7.79 -4.83
CA ALA A 266 -22.54 7.02 -6.08
C ALA A 266 -21.64 7.75 -7.10
N ALA A 267 -20.75 7.01 -7.76
CA ALA A 267 -20.10 7.42 -8.98
C ALA A 267 -21.21 7.52 -10.04
N GLY A 268 -21.93 8.65 -10.00
CA GLY A 268 -23.22 8.80 -10.65
C GLY A 268 -23.10 9.06 -12.14
N GLN A 269 -24.25 9.40 -12.73
CA GLN A 269 -24.35 9.99 -14.07
C GLN A 269 -24.07 11.50 -13.99
N GLY A 270 -23.46 12.08 -15.03
CA GLY A 270 -23.11 13.52 -15.08
C GLY A 270 -21.63 13.75 -15.40
N PRO A 271 -21.09 14.96 -15.14
CA PRO A 271 -19.68 15.30 -15.43
C PRO A 271 -18.66 14.42 -14.71
N GLU A 272 -19.06 13.80 -13.59
CA GLU A 272 -18.22 12.91 -12.78
C GLU A 272 -18.30 11.44 -13.25
N ALA A 273 -19.18 11.10 -14.19
CA ALA A 273 -19.33 9.71 -14.65
C ALA A 273 -17.99 9.10 -15.10
N GLY A 274 -17.71 7.88 -14.63
CA GLY A 274 -16.49 7.14 -14.98
C GLY A 274 -15.23 7.55 -14.20
N TRP A 275 -15.29 8.46 -13.23
CA TRP A 275 -14.13 8.81 -12.39
C TRP A 275 -13.56 7.59 -11.67
N ALA A 276 -14.43 6.69 -11.19
CA ALA A 276 -14.09 5.50 -10.45
C ALA A 276 -13.30 4.51 -11.32
N THR A 277 -13.84 4.21 -12.50
CA THR A 277 -13.16 3.40 -13.51
C THR A 277 -11.83 4.03 -13.95
N ALA A 278 -11.80 5.36 -14.16
CA ALA A 278 -10.57 6.07 -14.49
C ALA A 278 -9.52 6.02 -13.36
N LEU A 279 -9.94 6.03 -12.09
CA LEU A 279 -9.06 5.87 -10.94
C LEU A 279 -8.45 4.47 -10.87
N VAL A 280 -9.25 3.42 -11.15
CA VAL A 280 -8.75 2.04 -11.24
C VAL A 280 -7.72 1.92 -12.36
N ARG A 281 -7.99 2.47 -13.56
CA ARG A 281 -7.05 2.47 -14.69
C ARG A 281 -5.74 3.18 -14.37
N ARG A 282 -5.77 4.40 -13.81
CA ARG A 282 -4.55 5.12 -13.36
C ARG A 282 -3.75 4.33 -12.32
N THR A 283 -4.45 3.57 -11.48
CA THR A 283 -3.78 2.71 -10.49
C THR A 283 -3.13 1.51 -11.15
N ALA A 284 -3.77 0.90 -12.15
CA ALA A 284 -3.18 -0.15 -12.97
C ALA A 284 -1.90 0.33 -13.67
N ASP A 285 -1.90 1.54 -14.26
CA ASP A 285 -0.71 2.14 -14.89
C ASP A 285 0.44 2.29 -13.89
N THR A 286 0.12 2.76 -12.68
CA THR A 286 1.11 2.88 -11.60
C THR A 286 1.67 1.52 -11.19
N MET A 287 0.82 0.49 -11.13
CA MET A 287 1.21 -0.86 -10.74
C MET A 287 2.00 -1.60 -11.83
N ALA A 288 1.86 -1.20 -13.09
CA ALA A 288 2.57 -1.79 -14.22
C ALA A 288 3.90 -1.11 -14.56
N ALA A 289 4.19 0.05 -13.98
CA ALA A 289 5.31 0.90 -14.39
C ALA A 289 6.70 0.22 -14.25
N ALA A 290 7.69 0.77 -14.96
CA ALA A 290 9.11 0.45 -14.79
C ALA A 290 9.77 1.26 -13.67
N THR A 291 9.13 2.35 -13.23
CA THR A 291 9.66 3.27 -12.22
C THR A 291 8.57 3.66 -11.24
N PHE A 292 8.93 3.67 -9.95
CA PHE A 292 7.99 3.86 -8.86
C PHE A 292 8.40 5.05 -8.01
N ALA A 293 7.52 6.04 -7.91
CA ALA A 293 7.75 7.25 -7.14
C ALA A 293 7.73 6.97 -5.63
N ALA A 294 8.75 7.46 -4.93
CA ALA A 294 8.76 7.63 -3.49
C ALA A 294 8.15 8.99 -3.13
N VAL A 295 7.04 9.00 -2.41
CA VAL A 295 6.31 10.23 -2.07
C VAL A 295 6.30 10.42 -0.55
N ALA A 296 6.73 11.58 -0.07
CA ALA A 296 6.68 11.95 1.35
C ALA A 296 5.21 12.09 1.80
N ASN A 297 4.83 11.42 2.89
CA ASN A 297 3.47 11.44 3.42
C ASN A 297 3.44 11.07 4.92
N ALA A 298 2.27 11.18 5.54
CA ALA A 298 2.07 10.91 6.98
C ALA A 298 2.45 9.48 7.42
N LYS A 299 2.55 8.51 6.51
CA LYS A 299 2.90 7.12 6.83
C LYS A 299 4.41 6.83 6.72
N CYS A 300 5.25 7.79 6.33
CA CYS A 300 6.70 7.59 6.18
C CYS A 300 7.39 7.16 7.48
N ARG A 301 6.96 7.67 8.64
CA ARG A 301 7.56 7.35 9.95
C ARG A 301 7.51 5.86 10.32
N VAL A 302 6.47 5.16 9.84
CA VAL A 302 6.20 3.75 10.11
C VAL A 302 6.37 2.87 8.87
N CYS A 303 7.04 3.38 7.83
CA CYS A 303 7.29 2.64 6.60
C CYS A 303 8.34 1.53 6.85
N PRO A 304 8.03 0.25 6.59
CA PRO A 304 8.98 -0.84 6.84
C PRO A 304 10.20 -0.78 5.91
N VAL A 305 10.03 -0.24 4.70
CA VAL A 305 11.07 -0.15 3.66
C VAL A 305 11.83 1.18 3.68
N ARG A 306 11.81 1.91 4.81
CA ARG A 306 12.42 3.25 4.93
C ARG A 306 13.94 3.27 4.69
N THR A 307 14.63 2.16 4.95
CA THR A 307 16.08 1.97 4.73
C THR A 307 16.45 1.82 3.25
N SER A 308 15.46 1.70 2.37
CA SER A 308 15.65 1.66 0.92
C SER A 308 14.97 2.86 0.23
N CYS A 309 14.43 3.80 1.01
CA CYS A 309 13.70 4.94 0.49
C CYS A 309 14.67 6.10 0.16
N PRO A 310 14.66 6.62 -1.07
CA PRO A 310 15.52 7.75 -1.44
C PRO A 310 15.10 9.07 -0.76
N VAL A 311 13.83 9.17 -0.32
CA VAL A 311 13.28 10.38 0.32
C VAL A 311 13.53 10.41 1.84
N SER A 312 13.72 9.26 2.49
CA SER A 312 13.83 9.20 3.96
C SER A 312 15.19 9.69 4.50
N GLY A 313 16.20 9.80 3.62
CA GLY A 313 17.60 9.97 4.00
C GLY A 313 18.25 8.73 4.61
N GLN A 314 17.49 7.66 4.87
CA GLN A 314 17.99 6.38 5.40
C GLN A 314 18.32 5.37 4.29
N GLY A 315 17.83 5.59 3.06
CA GLY A 315 18.16 4.79 1.88
C GLY A 315 19.22 5.42 0.97
N ARG A 316 20.09 6.27 1.52
CA ARG A 316 21.15 6.93 0.74
C ARG A 316 22.14 5.91 0.18
N GLN A 317 22.56 6.13 -1.06
CA GLN A 317 23.56 5.29 -1.68
C GLN A 317 24.93 5.56 -1.06
N VAL A 318 25.75 4.51 -0.95
CA VAL A 318 27.14 4.61 -0.47
C VAL A 318 27.99 5.51 -1.38
N VAL A 319 27.57 5.67 -2.65
CA VAL A 319 28.26 6.46 -3.68
C VAL A 319 27.66 7.84 -3.93
N GLU A 320 26.61 8.22 -3.21
CA GLU A 320 25.97 9.51 -3.43
C GLU A 320 26.94 10.64 -3.03
N PRO A 321 27.30 11.56 -3.94
CA PRO A 321 28.15 12.68 -3.58
C PRO A 321 27.49 13.49 -2.47
N PRO A 322 28.25 14.04 -1.51
CA PRO A 322 27.68 14.88 -0.47
C PRO A 322 26.92 16.03 -1.14
N ALA A 323 25.68 16.28 -0.70
CA ALA A 323 24.90 17.40 -1.18
C ALA A 323 25.75 18.67 -1.04
N SER A 324 25.99 19.35 -2.15
CA SER A 324 26.72 20.62 -2.15
C SER A 324 26.01 21.57 -1.19
N ARG A 325 26.67 21.93 -0.09
CA ARG A 325 26.20 23.01 0.78
C ARG A 325 26.02 24.25 -0.12
N PRO A 326 24.85 24.92 -0.12
CA PRO A 326 24.75 26.20 -0.79
C PRO A 326 25.82 27.13 -0.19
N PRO A 327 26.49 27.95 -1.02
CA PRO A 327 27.51 28.86 -0.52
C PRO A 327 26.89 29.74 0.56
N GLU A 328 27.55 29.78 1.73
CA GLU A 328 27.21 30.74 2.78
C GLU A 328 27.27 32.13 2.15
N GLN A 329 26.12 32.80 2.09
CA GLN A 329 26.03 34.18 1.64
C GLN A 329 26.88 35.01 2.63
N SER A 330 28.00 35.54 2.13
CA SER A 330 28.86 36.49 2.84
C SER A 330 28.19 37.85 2.97
#